data_AF-A0A1V5IFK1-F1
#
_entry.id   AF-A0A1V5IFK1-F1
#
_cell.length_a   1.000
_cell.length_b   1.000
_cell.length_c   1.000
_cell.angle_alpha   90.00
_cell.angle_beta   90.00
_cell.angle_gamma   90.00
#
_symmetry.space_group_name_H-M   'P 1'
#
loop_
_entity.id
_entity.type
_entity.pdbx_description
1 polymer ?
#
loop_
_entity_poly.entity_id
_entity_poly.type
_entity_poly.pdbx_seq_one_letter_code
_entity_poly.pdbx_strand_id
1 'polypeptide(L)'
;MMPSGGPVAAETVASPRRTALERWVLARAGVAQASALPDRQLEALRATVSRAQRLSPFYRERLSGVEAAELRSPADVARLPLTSADDIRAHGPRMLCVSPAEVERIVTLPTSGTTGTPKRIHFTADDQELTVDFFHHGMSVLVGPGRRVLILLPGERPGSVGDLLRRGLARMDVEGVVHGPVVDPDRTLRVLREGGFHCIVGIPVQVLGLARRDAASGAPVCLESVLLSTDQAPRSLAAAVRSTWDCRVFDHYGSTEMGLGGGVECEALDGYHLREADLLFEIVDPDSAAPLPDGSYGEIVFTTLTRQAMPLIRYRTGDRGRFLVEACPCGTALRRLERVRARLCGRARLHGGGVIDQSVLDEALFALPEVVDVRAGLTRRPDHDVLTVEVSAPGADASVRSRAGAALEAVPELAGAVRDHGLRLDIRVSTVPWPQGVGTAKRTLVQSLDTPEALT
;
A
#
# COMPACT_ATOMS: atom_id res chain seq x y z
N MET A 1 -11.84 -30.99 49.48
CA MET A 1 -12.48 -31.12 48.14
C MET A 1 -12.08 -29.91 47.32
N MET A 2 -11.04 -30.05 46.50
CA MET A 2 -10.66 -29.07 45.47
C MET A 2 -11.34 -29.51 44.17
N PRO A 3 -12.03 -28.63 43.42
CA PRO A 3 -12.61 -29.02 42.15
C PRO A 3 -11.49 -29.12 41.10
N SER A 4 -11.41 -30.28 40.47
CA SER A 4 -10.54 -30.56 39.33
C SER A 4 -10.99 -29.75 38.11
N GLY A 5 -10.13 -28.84 37.64
CA GLY A 5 -10.31 -28.13 36.37
C GLY A 5 -10.15 -29.10 35.19
N GLY A 6 -11.24 -29.31 34.44
CA GLY A 6 -11.20 -30.00 33.16
C GLY A 6 -10.48 -29.16 32.09
N PRO A 7 -9.87 -29.79 31.07
CA PRO A 7 -9.18 -29.07 30.01
C PRO A 7 -10.18 -28.24 29.20
N VAL A 8 -9.89 -26.94 29.09
CA VAL A 8 -10.57 -26.04 28.16
C VAL A 8 -10.35 -26.59 26.76
N ALA A 9 -11.44 -26.96 26.07
CA ALA A 9 -11.39 -27.43 24.70
C ALA A 9 -10.73 -26.35 23.84
N ALA A 10 -9.64 -26.71 23.15
CA ALA A 10 -9.03 -25.85 22.16
C ALA A 10 -10.08 -25.55 21.08
N GLU A 11 -10.51 -24.29 20.99
CA GLU A 11 -11.33 -23.81 19.87
C GLU A 11 -10.59 -24.16 18.58
N THR A 12 -11.19 -25.04 17.77
CA THR A 12 -10.72 -25.31 16.42
C THR A 12 -10.90 -24.03 15.61
N VAL A 13 -9.83 -23.23 15.52
CA VAL A 13 -9.78 -22.07 14.62
C VAL A 13 -9.99 -22.60 13.21
N ALA A 14 -11.15 -22.28 12.62
CA ALA A 14 -11.46 -22.67 11.25
C ALA A 14 -10.36 -22.15 10.31
N SER A 15 -9.84 -23.02 9.44
CA SER A 15 -8.83 -22.61 8.46
C SER A 15 -9.37 -21.49 7.55
N PRO A 16 -8.55 -20.47 7.23
CA PRO A 16 -9.01 -19.34 6.44
C PRO A 16 -9.46 -19.78 5.05
N ARG A 17 -10.52 -19.17 4.52
CA ARG A 17 -11.01 -19.50 3.19
C ARG A 17 -10.00 -19.10 2.13
N ARG A 18 -9.89 -19.92 1.08
CA ARG A 18 -9.05 -19.62 -0.07
C ARG A 18 -9.45 -18.29 -0.72
N THR A 19 -8.46 -17.48 -1.07
CA THR A 19 -8.69 -16.21 -1.75
C THR A 19 -9.49 -16.38 -3.05
N ALA A 20 -10.45 -15.47 -3.27
CA ALA A 20 -11.19 -15.41 -4.53
C ALA A 20 -10.28 -15.05 -5.73
N LEU A 21 -9.12 -14.43 -5.48
CA LEU A 21 -8.18 -14.03 -6.51
C LEU A 21 -7.60 -15.19 -7.30
N GLU A 22 -7.44 -16.39 -6.71
CA GLU A 22 -6.88 -17.54 -7.46
C GLU A 22 -7.75 -17.87 -8.68
N ARG A 23 -9.06 -18.05 -8.46
CA ARG A 23 -10.01 -18.36 -9.54
C ARG A 23 -10.04 -17.25 -10.59
N TRP A 24 -10.03 -16.00 -10.14
CA TRP A 24 -10.03 -14.84 -11.03
C TRP A 24 -8.75 -14.76 -11.88
N VAL A 25 -7.56 -14.88 -11.27
CA VAL A 25 -6.26 -14.87 -11.98
C VAL A 25 -6.22 -15.98 -13.01
N LEU A 26 -6.61 -17.21 -12.65
CA LEU A 26 -6.59 -18.36 -13.55
C LEU A 26 -7.55 -18.18 -14.74
N ALA A 27 -8.79 -17.73 -14.48
CA ALA A 27 -9.77 -17.46 -15.52
C ALA A 27 -9.27 -16.37 -16.48
N ARG A 28 -8.71 -15.29 -15.93
CA ARG A 28 -8.20 -14.14 -16.70
C ARG A 28 -6.97 -14.48 -17.53
N ALA A 29 -6.09 -15.34 -17.01
CA ALA A 29 -4.97 -15.89 -17.76
C ALA A 29 -5.38 -17.02 -18.73
N GLY A 30 -6.64 -17.47 -18.71
CA GLY A 30 -7.12 -18.55 -19.57
C GLY A 30 -6.41 -19.89 -19.31
N VAL A 31 -6.19 -20.21 -18.04
CA VAL A 31 -5.55 -21.46 -17.57
C VAL A 31 -6.36 -22.12 -16.46
N ALA A 32 -6.26 -23.45 -16.36
CA ALA A 32 -6.97 -24.22 -15.33
C ALA A 32 -6.18 -24.34 -14.01
N GLN A 33 -4.86 -24.17 -14.04
CA GLN A 33 -3.96 -24.40 -12.90
C GLN A 33 -2.88 -23.33 -12.81
N ALA A 34 -2.46 -23.00 -11.58
CA ALA A 34 -1.45 -21.96 -11.31
C ALA A 34 -0.07 -22.30 -11.88
N SER A 35 0.25 -23.59 -12.05
CA SER A 35 1.50 -24.03 -12.70
C SER A 35 1.65 -23.57 -14.15
N ALA A 36 0.55 -23.27 -14.84
CA ALA A 36 0.56 -22.76 -16.22
C ALA A 36 0.53 -21.21 -16.30
N LEU A 37 0.41 -20.52 -15.17
CA LEU A 37 0.41 -19.05 -15.12
C LEU A 37 1.71 -18.43 -15.67
N PRO A 38 2.92 -18.97 -15.39
CA PRO A 38 4.16 -18.42 -15.94
C PRO A 38 4.19 -18.38 -17.48
N ASP A 39 3.66 -19.39 -18.15
CA ASP A 39 3.64 -19.43 -19.62
C ASP A 39 2.74 -18.32 -20.20
N ARG A 40 1.58 -18.10 -19.57
CA ARG A 40 0.68 -16.98 -19.93
C ARG A 40 1.28 -15.62 -19.64
N GLN A 41 1.97 -15.48 -18.51
CA GLN A 41 2.69 -14.25 -18.19
C GLN A 41 3.80 -13.98 -19.20
N LEU A 42 4.51 -15.01 -19.68
CA LEU A 42 5.50 -14.86 -20.74
C LEU A 42 4.87 -14.42 -22.06
N GLU A 43 3.76 -15.04 -22.48
CA GLU A 43 3.00 -14.63 -23.67
C GLU A 43 2.61 -13.16 -23.60
N ALA A 44 2.02 -12.74 -22.47
CA ALA A 44 1.61 -11.36 -22.25
C ALA A 44 2.81 -10.40 -22.17
N LEU A 45 3.91 -10.78 -21.53
CA LEU A 45 5.14 -10.00 -21.47
C LEU A 45 5.70 -9.74 -22.87
N ARG A 46 5.79 -10.77 -23.71
CA ARG A 46 6.24 -10.65 -25.11
C ARG A 46 5.34 -9.69 -25.88
N ALA A 47 4.02 -9.85 -25.76
CA ALA A 47 3.04 -8.98 -26.41
C ALA A 47 3.20 -7.52 -25.98
N THR A 48 3.37 -7.27 -24.67
CA THR A 48 3.62 -5.93 -24.12
C THR A 48 4.91 -5.32 -24.66
N VAL A 49 6.02 -6.06 -24.63
CA VAL A 49 7.32 -5.58 -25.13
C VAL A 49 7.23 -5.22 -26.61
N SER A 50 6.69 -6.11 -27.44
CA SER A 50 6.51 -5.85 -28.88
C SER A 50 5.59 -4.66 -29.16
N ARG A 51 4.50 -4.52 -28.40
CA ARG A 51 3.58 -3.38 -28.53
C ARG A 51 4.27 -2.08 -28.14
N ALA A 52 4.99 -2.07 -27.02
CA ALA A 52 5.71 -0.90 -26.53
C ALA A 52 6.80 -0.45 -27.50
N GLN A 53 7.59 -1.37 -28.05
CA GLN A 53 8.59 -1.07 -29.08
C GLN A 53 7.97 -0.44 -30.33
N ARG A 54 6.83 -0.98 -30.78
CA ARG A 54 6.15 -0.49 -31.98
C ARG A 54 5.54 0.90 -31.78
N LEU A 55 4.81 1.09 -30.70
CA LEU A 55 3.89 2.22 -30.53
C LEU A 55 4.44 3.36 -29.66
N SER A 56 5.29 3.07 -28.68
CA SER A 56 5.87 4.10 -27.80
C SER A 56 7.24 4.55 -28.31
N PRO A 57 7.43 5.83 -28.65
CA PRO A 57 8.76 6.36 -28.98
C PRO A 57 9.81 6.14 -27.88
N PHE A 58 9.42 6.28 -26.61
CA PHE A 58 10.31 6.03 -25.47
C PHE A 58 10.79 4.57 -25.44
N TYR A 59 9.86 3.61 -25.51
CA TYR A 59 10.23 2.20 -25.44
C TYR A 59 10.88 1.67 -26.71
N ARG A 60 10.61 2.26 -27.89
CA ARG A 60 11.34 1.95 -29.12
C ARG A 60 12.84 2.19 -28.97
N GLU A 61 13.23 3.33 -28.39
CA GLU A 61 14.62 3.66 -28.13
C GLU A 61 15.20 2.79 -27.01
N ARG A 62 14.49 2.72 -25.88
CA ARG A 62 14.92 2.01 -24.66
C ARG A 62 15.09 0.50 -24.87
N LEU A 63 14.33 -0.10 -25.80
CA LEU A 63 14.32 -1.54 -26.08
C LEU A 63 14.90 -1.86 -27.46
N SER A 64 15.69 -0.97 -28.06
CA SER A 64 16.21 -1.11 -29.44
C SER A 64 17.08 -2.35 -29.69
N GLY A 65 17.62 -2.99 -28.65
CA GLY A 65 18.38 -4.25 -28.73
C GLY A 65 17.67 -5.46 -28.11
N VAL A 66 16.37 -5.36 -27.86
CA VAL A 66 15.58 -6.44 -27.24
C VAL A 66 14.69 -7.08 -28.29
N GLU A 67 14.84 -8.38 -28.49
CA GLU A 67 13.89 -9.16 -29.30
C GLU A 67 12.89 -9.86 -28.38
N ALA A 68 11.62 -9.47 -28.43
CA ALA A 68 10.60 -10.04 -27.54
C ALA A 68 10.50 -11.58 -27.66
N ALA A 69 10.70 -12.12 -28.87
CA ALA A 69 10.70 -13.56 -29.11
C ALA A 69 11.82 -14.31 -28.35
N GLU A 70 12.90 -13.63 -27.95
CA GLU A 70 14.02 -14.22 -27.21
C GLU A 70 13.80 -14.32 -25.71
N LEU A 71 12.74 -13.71 -25.16
CA LEU A 71 12.33 -13.93 -23.77
C LEU A 71 11.79 -15.36 -23.69
N ARG A 72 12.35 -16.26 -22.88
CA ARG A 72 11.99 -17.70 -22.82
C ARG A 72 11.27 -18.07 -21.53
N SER A 73 11.26 -17.17 -20.55
CA SER A 73 10.58 -17.31 -19.26
C SER A 73 10.18 -15.95 -18.72
N PRO A 74 9.21 -15.84 -17.78
CA PRO A 74 8.93 -14.57 -17.11
C PRO A 74 10.15 -13.97 -16.42
N ALA A 75 11.10 -14.80 -15.96
CA ALA A 75 12.34 -14.34 -15.35
C ALA A 75 13.26 -13.57 -16.31
N ASP A 76 13.12 -13.78 -17.63
CA ASP A 76 13.85 -12.98 -18.64
C ASP A 76 13.45 -11.50 -18.64
N VAL A 77 12.38 -11.13 -17.92
CA VAL A 77 12.06 -9.72 -17.65
C VAL A 77 13.29 -9.00 -17.08
N ALA A 78 14.14 -9.68 -16.29
CA ALA A 78 15.37 -9.11 -15.73
C ALA A 78 16.39 -8.60 -16.78
N ARG A 79 16.30 -9.05 -18.04
CA ARG A 79 17.12 -8.58 -19.17
C ARG A 79 16.66 -7.23 -19.72
N LEU A 80 15.42 -6.82 -19.41
CA LEU A 80 14.86 -5.56 -19.86
C LEU A 80 15.37 -4.41 -18.99
N PRO A 81 15.53 -3.20 -19.53
CA PRO A 81 15.92 -2.03 -18.74
C PRO A 81 14.82 -1.61 -17.77
N LEU A 82 15.21 -1.09 -16.61
CA LEU A 82 14.28 -0.52 -15.63
C LEU A 82 13.63 0.77 -16.16
N THR A 83 12.41 1.04 -15.70
CA THR A 83 11.70 2.32 -15.86
C THR A 83 11.56 2.98 -14.49
N SER A 84 11.88 4.27 -14.38
CA SER A 84 11.81 5.04 -13.14
C SER A 84 10.63 6.03 -13.13
N ALA A 85 10.35 6.59 -11.95
CA ALA A 85 9.40 7.70 -11.83
C ALA A 85 9.87 8.95 -12.60
N ASP A 86 11.18 9.17 -12.70
CA ASP A 86 11.77 10.29 -13.43
C ASP A 86 11.62 10.13 -14.94
N ASP A 87 11.74 8.91 -15.46
CA ASP A 87 11.44 8.62 -16.86
C ASP A 87 10.01 9.03 -17.20
N ILE A 88 9.04 8.73 -16.33
CA ILE A 88 7.65 9.14 -16.54
C ILE A 88 7.49 10.67 -16.50
N ARG A 89 8.15 11.36 -15.57
CA ARG A 89 8.11 12.83 -15.48
C ARG A 89 8.69 13.48 -16.73
N ALA A 90 9.80 12.93 -17.24
CA ALA A 90 10.52 13.48 -18.38
C ALA A 90 9.90 13.10 -19.74
N HIS A 91 9.29 11.92 -19.83
CA HIS A 91 8.92 11.31 -21.11
C HIS A 91 7.48 10.83 -21.21
N GLY A 92 6.61 11.07 -20.22
CA GLY A 92 5.26 10.51 -20.11
C GLY A 92 4.47 10.42 -21.43
N PRO A 93 4.28 11.53 -22.20
CA PRO A 93 3.58 11.48 -23.48
C PRO A 93 4.21 10.55 -24.53
N ARG A 94 5.54 10.38 -24.53
CA ARG A 94 6.28 9.46 -25.41
C ARG A 94 6.17 8.00 -24.97
N MET A 95 5.64 7.72 -23.78
CA MET A 95 5.42 6.37 -23.27
C MET A 95 4.07 5.78 -23.69
N LEU A 96 3.19 6.59 -24.28
CA LEU A 96 1.88 6.12 -24.74
C LEU A 96 1.99 5.11 -25.88
N CYS A 97 1.13 4.10 -25.82
CA CYS A 97 0.95 3.09 -26.87
C CYS A 97 -0.43 3.20 -27.55
N VAL A 98 -1.16 4.27 -27.28
CA VAL A 98 -2.46 4.60 -27.87
C VAL A 98 -2.45 6.04 -28.35
N SER A 99 -3.39 6.41 -29.21
CA SER A 99 -3.58 7.81 -29.55
C SER A 99 -4.07 8.61 -28.33
N PRO A 100 -3.75 9.92 -28.23
CA PRO A 100 -4.27 10.74 -27.12
C PRO A 100 -5.80 10.76 -27.00
N ALA A 101 -6.52 10.53 -28.10
CA ALA A 101 -7.99 10.48 -28.12
C ALA A 101 -8.57 9.22 -27.42
N GLU A 102 -7.79 8.15 -27.31
CA GLU A 102 -8.20 6.92 -26.61
C GLU A 102 -7.95 6.99 -25.10
N VAL A 103 -7.25 8.03 -24.61
CA VAL A 103 -7.01 8.24 -23.18
C VAL A 103 -8.26 8.83 -22.54
N GLU A 104 -8.91 8.06 -21.68
CA GLU A 104 -10.10 8.49 -20.94
C GLU A 104 -9.73 9.19 -19.62
N ARG A 105 -8.65 8.75 -18.97
CA ARG A 105 -8.28 9.23 -17.63
C ARG A 105 -6.80 9.50 -17.51
N ILE A 106 -6.47 10.69 -17.01
CA ILE A 106 -5.10 11.09 -16.65
C ILE A 106 -5.02 11.36 -15.15
N VAL A 107 -4.27 10.54 -14.42
CA VAL A 107 -4.01 10.78 -13.00
C VAL A 107 -2.70 11.54 -12.88
N THR A 108 -2.79 12.76 -12.33
CA THR A 108 -1.63 13.62 -12.07
C THR A 108 -1.22 13.46 -10.60
N LEU A 109 0.02 13.03 -10.39
CA LEU A 109 0.63 12.87 -9.07
C LEU A 109 1.55 14.07 -8.82
N PRO A 110 1.23 14.93 -7.85
CA PRO A 110 2.01 16.13 -7.56
C PRO A 110 3.40 15.77 -7.03
N THR A 111 4.37 16.65 -7.25
CA THR A 111 5.68 16.62 -6.58
C THR A 111 5.57 17.27 -5.21
N SER A 112 6.38 16.84 -4.25
CA SER A 112 6.48 17.45 -2.92
C SER A 112 7.08 18.87 -2.92
N GLY A 113 7.61 19.34 -4.06
CA GLY A 113 8.12 20.71 -4.26
C GLY A 113 7.37 21.49 -5.35
N THR A 114 7.52 22.81 -5.31
CA THR A 114 6.72 23.79 -6.09
C THR A 114 7.16 24.00 -7.55
N THR A 115 8.24 23.35 -8.01
CA THR A 115 8.83 23.60 -9.36
C THR A 115 9.03 22.35 -10.23
N GLY A 116 8.64 21.17 -9.76
CA GLY A 116 8.85 19.91 -10.50
C GLY A 116 7.72 19.56 -11.48
N THR A 117 8.07 18.95 -12.62
CA THR A 117 7.07 18.36 -13.53
C THR A 117 6.35 17.20 -12.82
N PRO A 118 5.02 17.23 -12.67
CA PRO A 118 4.29 16.17 -12.00
C PRO A 118 4.30 14.89 -12.83
N LYS A 119 4.23 13.75 -12.16
CA LYS A 119 4.14 12.45 -12.82
C LYS A 119 2.70 12.23 -13.28
N ARG A 120 2.48 11.89 -14.56
CA ARG A 120 1.13 11.66 -15.12
C ARG A 120 1.02 10.23 -15.65
N ILE A 121 -0.01 9.52 -15.20
CA ILE A 121 -0.34 8.17 -15.66
C ILE A 121 -1.64 8.22 -16.45
N HIS A 122 -1.65 7.56 -17.60
CA HIS A 122 -2.74 7.59 -18.57
C HIS A 122 -3.42 6.22 -18.62
N PHE A 123 -4.75 6.23 -18.71
CA PHE A 123 -5.59 5.04 -18.78
C PHE A 123 -6.63 5.21 -19.89
N THR A 124 -6.82 4.16 -20.71
CA THR A 124 -8.01 4.00 -21.53
C THR A 124 -9.23 3.61 -20.68
N ALA A 125 -10.39 3.45 -21.32
CA ALA A 125 -11.56 2.85 -20.69
C ALA A 125 -11.31 1.38 -20.29
N ASP A 126 -10.74 0.58 -21.20
CA ASP A 126 -10.38 -0.81 -20.93
C ASP A 126 -9.42 -0.93 -19.75
N ASP A 127 -8.46 0.00 -19.65
CA ASP A 127 -7.51 0.07 -18.56
C ASP A 127 -8.14 0.28 -17.19
N GLN A 128 -9.19 1.11 -17.12
CA GLN A 128 -9.98 1.33 -15.91
C GLN A 128 -10.89 0.14 -15.63
N GLU A 129 -11.42 -0.51 -16.67
CA GLU A 129 -12.21 -1.73 -16.55
C GLU A 129 -11.41 -2.87 -15.92
N LEU A 130 -10.11 -2.99 -16.23
CA LEU A 130 -9.26 -3.95 -15.51
C LEU A 130 -9.24 -3.64 -14.01
N THR A 131 -9.20 -2.37 -13.60
CA THR A 131 -9.20 -1.98 -12.18
C THR A 131 -10.53 -2.27 -11.50
N VAL A 132 -11.65 -2.00 -12.17
CA VAL A 132 -13.00 -2.33 -11.66
C VAL A 132 -13.14 -3.84 -11.45
N ASP A 133 -12.64 -4.64 -12.40
CA ASP A 133 -12.66 -6.10 -12.32
C ASP A 133 -11.83 -6.62 -11.14
N PHE A 134 -10.61 -6.10 -10.95
CA PHE A 134 -9.79 -6.44 -9.78
C PHE A 134 -10.45 -6.04 -8.46
N PHE A 135 -11.05 -4.85 -8.37
CA PHE A 135 -11.73 -4.39 -7.16
C PHE A 135 -12.96 -5.25 -6.82
N HIS A 136 -13.74 -5.68 -7.82
CA HIS A 136 -14.82 -6.63 -7.61
C HIS A 136 -14.31 -7.92 -6.93
N HIS A 137 -13.33 -8.59 -7.54
CA HIS A 137 -12.85 -9.87 -7.02
C HIS A 137 -12.07 -9.73 -5.71
N GLY A 138 -11.28 -8.66 -5.56
CA GLY A 138 -10.57 -8.35 -4.32
C GLY A 138 -11.52 -8.10 -3.15
N MET A 139 -12.56 -7.27 -3.35
CA MET A 139 -13.54 -6.95 -2.31
C MET A 139 -14.41 -8.14 -1.89
N SER A 140 -14.60 -9.12 -2.76
CA SER A 140 -15.38 -10.35 -2.44
C SER A 140 -14.81 -11.18 -1.27
N VAL A 141 -13.55 -10.95 -0.89
CA VAL A 141 -12.94 -11.58 0.29
C VAL A 141 -13.39 -10.90 1.60
N LEU A 142 -13.71 -9.60 1.51
CA LEU A 142 -13.99 -8.74 2.66
C LEU A 142 -15.49 -8.68 2.95
N VAL A 143 -16.30 -8.52 1.90
CA VAL A 143 -17.73 -8.24 1.97
C VAL A 143 -18.51 -9.11 0.98
N GLY A 144 -19.79 -9.36 1.24
CA GLY A 144 -20.69 -10.15 0.38
C GLY A 144 -21.91 -9.35 -0.10
N PRO A 145 -22.73 -9.92 -1.00
CA PRO A 145 -23.94 -9.28 -1.54
C PRO A 145 -24.90 -8.76 -0.47
N GLY A 146 -25.62 -7.68 -0.80
CA GLY A 146 -26.60 -7.02 0.09
C GLY A 146 -25.99 -6.14 1.18
N ARG A 147 -24.66 -6.00 1.21
CA ARG A 147 -23.94 -5.20 2.20
C ARG A 147 -23.62 -3.80 1.68
N ARG A 148 -23.21 -2.93 2.61
CA ARG A 148 -22.86 -1.53 2.34
C ARG A 148 -21.42 -1.24 2.73
N VAL A 149 -20.70 -0.53 1.87
CA VAL A 149 -19.30 -0.13 2.06
C VAL A 149 -19.21 1.39 2.06
N LEU A 150 -18.63 1.97 3.12
CA LEU A 150 -18.28 3.39 3.13
C LEU A 150 -16.87 3.58 2.57
N ILE A 151 -16.75 4.33 1.48
CA ILE A 151 -15.48 4.57 0.80
C ILE A 151 -14.92 5.92 1.24
N LEU A 152 -13.88 5.87 2.07
CA LEU A 152 -13.16 7.02 2.62
C LEU A 152 -11.97 7.43 1.74
N LEU A 153 -12.13 7.29 0.41
CA LEU A 153 -11.11 7.58 -0.59
C LEU A 153 -11.65 8.59 -1.62
N PRO A 154 -10.79 9.33 -2.33
CA PRO A 154 -11.23 10.30 -3.34
C PRO A 154 -12.10 9.64 -4.42
N GLY A 155 -13.32 10.16 -4.61
CA GLY A 155 -14.33 9.54 -5.47
C GLY A 155 -15.20 10.50 -6.30
N GLU A 156 -14.98 11.82 -6.21
CA GLU A 156 -15.86 12.85 -6.81
C GLU A 156 -15.83 12.90 -8.34
N ARG A 157 -14.76 12.38 -8.95
CA ARG A 157 -14.56 12.42 -10.41
C ARG A 157 -14.67 11.02 -11.01
N PRO A 158 -15.24 10.85 -12.21
CA PRO A 158 -15.18 9.59 -12.94
C PRO A 158 -13.75 9.07 -13.07
N GLY A 159 -13.56 7.77 -12.88
CA GLY A 159 -12.23 7.14 -12.96
C GLY A 159 -11.29 7.53 -11.80
N SER A 160 -11.84 8.03 -10.69
CA SER A 160 -11.13 8.11 -9.41
C SER A 160 -11.20 6.77 -8.67
N VAL A 161 -10.34 6.58 -7.66
CA VAL A 161 -10.29 5.32 -6.90
C VAL A 161 -11.64 4.98 -6.26
N GLY A 162 -12.32 5.96 -5.68
CA GLY A 162 -13.63 5.75 -5.06
C GLY A 162 -14.72 5.42 -6.07
N ASP A 163 -14.70 6.06 -7.25
CA ASP A 163 -15.66 5.75 -8.33
C ASP A 163 -15.45 4.33 -8.89
N LEU A 164 -14.21 3.95 -9.20
CA LEU A 164 -13.88 2.62 -9.72
C LEU A 164 -14.18 1.52 -8.70
N LEU A 165 -13.91 1.78 -7.41
CA LEU A 165 -14.25 0.85 -6.33
C LEU A 165 -15.76 0.68 -6.18
N ARG A 166 -16.52 1.77 -6.18
CA ARG A 166 -17.99 1.73 -6.17
C ARG A 166 -18.54 0.91 -7.34
N ARG A 167 -18.00 1.09 -8.55
CA ARG A 167 -18.37 0.30 -9.74
C ARG A 167 -18.05 -1.19 -9.56
N GLY A 168 -16.91 -1.51 -8.93
CA GLY A 168 -16.52 -2.90 -8.64
C GLY A 168 -17.45 -3.57 -7.64
N LEU A 169 -17.81 -2.85 -6.56
CA LEU A 169 -18.76 -3.31 -5.55
C LEU A 169 -20.15 -3.56 -6.13
N ALA A 170 -20.61 -2.70 -7.04
CA ALA A 170 -21.91 -2.87 -7.69
C ALA A 170 -22.01 -4.18 -8.49
N ARG A 171 -20.89 -4.74 -8.99
CA ARG A 171 -20.88 -6.03 -9.72
C ARG A 171 -21.17 -7.24 -8.84
N MET A 172 -21.04 -7.09 -7.52
CA MET A 172 -21.26 -8.14 -6.52
C MET A 172 -22.45 -7.82 -5.61
N ASP A 173 -23.40 -6.99 -6.08
CA ASP A 173 -24.58 -6.56 -5.31
C ASP A 173 -24.21 -5.92 -3.96
N VAL A 174 -23.10 -5.18 -3.92
CA VAL A 174 -22.66 -4.39 -2.75
C VAL A 174 -22.80 -2.91 -3.04
N GLU A 175 -23.47 -2.19 -2.14
CA GLU A 175 -23.62 -0.75 -2.24
C GLU A 175 -22.34 -0.05 -1.77
N GLY A 176 -21.62 0.59 -2.69
CA GLY A 176 -20.50 1.47 -2.37
C GLY A 176 -20.95 2.92 -2.22
N VAL A 177 -20.82 3.50 -1.03
CA VAL A 177 -21.10 4.93 -0.79
C VAL A 177 -19.78 5.68 -0.74
N VAL A 178 -19.56 6.56 -1.72
CA VAL A 178 -18.39 7.43 -1.76
C VAL A 178 -18.60 8.58 -0.79
N HIS A 179 -17.86 8.56 0.32
CA HIS A 179 -17.83 9.65 1.29
C HIS A 179 -16.67 10.61 1.03
N GLY A 180 -15.54 10.09 0.55
CA GLY A 180 -14.28 10.83 0.44
C GLY A 180 -13.43 10.74 1.72
N PRO A 181 -12.17 11.22 1.65
CA PRO A 181 -11.25 11.22 2.79
C PRO A 181 -11.86 11.90 4.03
N VAL A 182 -11.42 11.47 5.21
CA VAL A 182 -11.91 12.02 6.48
C VAL A 182 -11.45 13.47 6.62
N VAL A 183 -12.41 14.39 6.67
CA VAL A 183 -12.20 15.82 6.98
C VAL A 183 -12.76 16.15 8.36
N ASP A 184 -13.99 15.71 8.60
CA ASP A 184 -14.70 15.85 9.86
C ASP A 184 -14.93 14.45 10.45
N PRO A 185 -14.14 14.04 11.46
CA PRO A 185 -14.28 12.73 12.09
C PRO A 185 -15.65 12.52 12.74
N ASP A 186 -16.25 13.53 13.37
CA ASP A 186 -17.54 13.42 14.04
C ASP A 186 -18.69 13.22 13.04
N ARG A 187 -18.65 13.96 11.93
CA ARG A 187 -19.57 13.74 10.82
C ARG A 187 -19.40 12.34 10.23
N THR A 188 -18.17 11.89 10.03
CA THR A 188 -17.91 10.56 9.47
C THR A 188 -18.42 9.44 10.39
N LEU A 189 -18.21 9.56 11.71
CA LEU A 189 -18.74 8.62 12.69
C LEU A 189 -20.27 8.62 12.75
N ARG A 190 -20.93 9.78 12.65
CA ARG A 190 -22.39 9.85 12.53
C ARG A 190 -22.90 9.10 11.29
N VAL A 191 -22.27 9.33 10.14
CA VAL A 191 -22.60 8.60 8.89
C VAL A 191 -22.42 7.10 9.08
N LEU A 192 -21.36 6.66 9.76
CA LEU A 192 -21.14 5.24 10.03
C LEU A 192 -22.25 4.63 10.90
N ARG A 193 -22.62 5.31 11.99
CA ARG A 193 -23.65 4.84 12.94
C ARG A 193 -25.05 4.82 12.32
N GLU A 194 -25.40 5.84 11.55
CA GLU A 194 -26.74 6.00 10.95
C GLU A 194 -26.88 5.24 9.63
N GLY A 195 -25.76 4.93 8.97
CA GLY A 195 -25.72 4.41 7.62
C GLY A 195 -25.66 2.89 7.49
N GLY A 196 -25.73 2.09 8.56
CA GLY A 196 -25.78 0.62 8.44
C GLY A 196 -24.66 0.04 7.58
N PHE A 197 -23.45 0.58 7.70
CA PHE A 197 -22.28 0.14 6.95
C PHE A 197 -21.70 -1.13 7.55
N HIS A 198 -21.20 -2.00 6.69
CA HIS A 198 -20.62 -3.29 7.08
C HIS A 198 -19.10 -3.30 6.89
N CYS A 199 -18.62 -2.46 5.99
CA CYS A 199 -17.20 -2.34 5.71
C CYS A 199 -16.84 -0.88 5.44
N ILE A 200 -15.60 -0.52 5.76
CA ILE A 200 -15.01 0.74 5.34
C ILE A 200 -13.75 0.47 4.52
N VAL A 201 -13.45 1.35 3.59
CA VAL A 201 -12.21 1.34 2.81
C VAL A 201 -11.57 2.72 2.97
N GLY A 202 -10.35 2.79 3.53
CA GLY A 202 -9.77 4.08 3.90
C GLY A 202 -8.26 4.09 4.15
N ILE A 203 -7.76 5.28 4.46
CA ILE A 203 -6.35 5.53 4.76
C ILE A 203 -6.05 5.06 6.21
N PRO A 204 -5.00 4.27 6.47
CA PRO A 204 -4.66 3.71 7.78
C PRO A 204 -4.84 4.67 8.96
N VAL A 205 -4.18 5.83 8.93
CA VAL A 205 -4.23 6.80 10.04
C VAL A 205 -5.61 7.44 10.20
N GLN A 206 -6.33 7.69 9.09
CA GLN A 206 -7.72 8.19 9.12
C GLN A 206 -8.66 7.19 9.78
N VAL A 207 -8.53 5.92 9.42
CA VAL A 207 -9.31 4.83 9.99
C VAL A 207 -8.98 4.63 11.48
N LEU A 208 -7.70 4.67 11.84
CA LEU A 208 -7.26 4.58 13.24
C LEU A 208 -7.83 5.72 14.09
N GLY A 209 -7.78 6.96 13.60
CA GLY A 209 -8.29 8.11 14.33
C GLY A 209 -9.81 8.07 14.49
N LEU A 210 -10.56 7.55 13.51
CA LEU A 210 -11.99 7.27 13.66
C LEU A 210 -12.22 6.22 14.74
N ALA A 211 -11.51 5.09 14.71
CA ALA A 211 -11.65 4.01 15.69
C ALA A 211 -11.42 4.53 17.11
N ARG A 212 -10.30 5.22 17.36
CA ARG A 212 -9.97 5.72 18.71
C ARG A 212 -10.95 6.77 19.22
N ARG A 213 -11.47 7.61 18.34
CA ARG A 213 -12.51 8.57 18.69
C ARG A 213 -13.83 7.88 19.00
N ASP A 214 -14.14 6.80 18.29
CA ASP A 214 -15.33 5.99 18.53
C ASP A 214 -15.24 5.15 19.81
N ALA A 215 -14.04 4.72 20.20
CA ALA A 215 -13.79 3.98 21.43
C ALA A 215 -14.22 4.74 22.70
N ALA A 216 -14.19 6.08 22.65
CA ALA A 216 -14.68 6.93 23.73
C ALA A 216 -16.21 7.10 23.73
N SER A 217 -16.92 6.54 22.76
CA SER A 217 -18.38 6.65 22.63
C SER A 217 -19.11 5.52 23.34
N GLY A 218 -20.30 5.81 23.89
CA GLY A 218 -21.17 4.79 24.51
C GLY A 218 -21.96 3.93 23.51
N ALA A 219 -21.78 4.15 22.20
CA ALA A 219 -22.47 3.45 21.12
C ALA A 219 -21.49 3.26 19.94
N PRO A 220 -20.62 2.23 20.03
CA PRO A 220 -19.56 2.01 19.05
C PRO A 220 -20.13 1.60 17.70
N VAL A 221 -19.41 1.94 16.64
CA VAL A 221 -19.67 1.46 15.29
C VAL A 221 -19.39 -0.05 15.23
N CYS A 222 -20.27 -0.80 14.58
CA CYS A 222 -20.10 -2.23 14.34
C CYS A 222 -19.80 -2.47 12.85
N LEU A 223 -18.61 -3.02 12.54
CA LEU A 223 -18.20 -3.36 11.18
C LEU A 223 -17.87 -4.85 11.10
N GLU A 224 -18.09 -5.45 9.94
CA GLU A 224 -17.64 -6.82 9.65
C GLU A 224 -16.18 -6.84 9.18
N SER A 225 -15.77 -5.79 8.45
CA SER A 225 -14.42 -5.66 7.93
C SER A 225 -13.96 -4.23 7.67
N VAL A 226 -12.65 -4.06 7.56
CA VAL A 226 -11.97 -2.82 7.20
C VAL A 226 -10.94 -3.15 6.13
N LEU A 227 -10.85 -2.35 5.06
CA LEU A 227 -9.74 -2.36 4.12
C LEU A 227 -8.89 -1.10 4.29
N LEU A 228 -7.63 -1.31 4.66
CA LEU A 228 -6.62 -0.27 4.71
C LEU A 228 -5.92 -0.18 3.36
N SER A 229 -5.72 1.04 2.85
CA SER A 229 -5.08 1.28 1.56
C SER A 229 -4.39 2.64 1.53
N THR A 230 -3.73 2.96 0.42
CA THR A 230 -3.04 4.24 0.11
C THR A 230 -1.76 4.55 0.89
N ASP A 231 -1.59 4.01 2.10
CA ASP A 231 -0.40 4.20 2.93
C ASP A 231 -0.04 2.91 3.68
N GLN A 232 1.07 2.91 4.43
CA GLN A 232 1.48 1.76 5.21
C GLN A 232 0.50 1.46 6.36
N ALA A 233 0.20 0.18 6.57
CA ALA A 233 -0.64 -0.32 7.65
C ALA A 233 0.18 -1.18 8.64
N PRO A 234 0.81 -0.56 9.65
CA PRO A 234 1.52 -1.26 10.73
C PRO A 234 0.62 -2.26 11.45
N ARG A 235 1.23 -3.29 12.05
CA ARG A 235 0.47 -4.33 12.78
C ARG A 235 -0.20 -3.75 14.01
N SER A 236 0.47 -2.87 14.74
CA SER A 236 -0.08 -2.15 15.89
C SER A 236 -1.32 -1.32 15.54
N LEU A 237 -1.27 -0.59 14.41
CA LEU A 237 -2.42 0.17 13.91
C LEU A 237 -3.60 -0.76 13.56
N ALA A 238 -3.35 -1.81 12.78
CA ALA A 238 -4.38 -2.77 12.40
C ALA A 238 -4.99 -3.48 13.62
N ALA A 239 -4.17 -3.80 14.63
CA ALA A 239 -4.62 -4.40 15.89
C ALA A 239 -5.48 -3.43 16.71
N ALA A 240 -5.14 -2.15 16.74
CA ALA A 240 -5.94 -1.13 17.42
C ALA A 240 -7.33 -0.96 16.75
N VAL A 241 -7.37 -0.93 15.41
CA VAL A 241 -8.65 -0.89 14.67
C VAL A 241 -9.47 -2.16 14.91
N ARG A 242 -8.83 -3.33 14.83
CA ARG A 242 -9.48 -4.63 15.07
C ARG A 242 -10.08 -4.73 16.47
N SER A 243 -9.33 -4.33 17.50
CA SER A 243 -9.80 -4.39 18.89
C SER A 243 -10.92 -3.41 19.18
N THR A 244 -10.92 -2.24 18.52
CA THR A 244 -11.97 -1.23 18.74
C THR A 244 -13.31 -1.65 18.14
N TRP A 245 -13.33 -2.13 16.89
CA TRP A 245 -14.57 -2.42 16.17
C TRP A 245 -14.90 -3.91 16.08
N ASP A 246 -14.10 -4.78 16.71
CA ASP A 246 -14.22 -6.24 16.66
C ASP A 246 -14.41 -6.79 15.24
N CYS A 247 -13.56 -6.33 14.32
CA CYS A 247 -13.72 -6.58 12.89
C CYS A 247 -12.45 -7.16 12.24
N ARG A 248 -12.59 -7.72 11.04
CA ARG A 248 -11.44 -8.17 10.24
C ARG A 248 -10.78 -6.97 9.54
N VAL A 249 -9.48 -6.78 9.74
CA VAL A 249 -8.74 -5.68 9.11
C VAL A 249 -7.80 -6.24 8.05
N PHE A 250 -8.09 -5.92 6.79
CA PHE A 250 -7.34 -6.31 5.62
C PHE A 250 -6.49 -5.16 5.11
N ASP A 251 -5.38 -5.50 4.46
CA ASP A 251 -4.51 -4.55 3.80
C ASP A 251 -4.51 -4.72 2.27
N HIS A 252 -4.36 -3.62 1.55
CA HIS A 252 -4.33 -3.56 0.10
C HIS A 252 -3.07 -2.83 -0.38
N TYR A 253 -2.29 -3.52 -1.21
CA TYR A 253 -1.14 -2.95 -1.88
C TYR A 253 -1.50 -2.48 -3.29
N GLY A 254 -1.18 -1.23 -3.60
CA GLY A 254 -1.33 -0.69 -4.94
C GLY A 254 -0.72 0.69 -5.09
N SER A 255 -0.67 1.13 -6.34
CA SER A 255 -0.29 2.49 -6.71
C SER A 255 -1.01 2.89 -7.99
N THR A 256 -1.01 4.18 -8.31
CA THR A 256 -1.59 4.66 -9.58
C THR A 256 -0.94 3.97 -10.78
N GLU A 257 0.37 3.74 -10.76
CA GLU A 257 1.12 3.10 -11.84
C GLU A 257 0.65 1.67 -12.13
N MET A 258 0.15 0.97 -11.11
CA MET A 258 -0.43 -0.38 -11.24
C MET A 258 -1.88 -0.35 -11.75
N GLY A 259 -2.52 0.81 -11.83
CA GLY A 259 -3.97 0.95 -11.97
C GLY A 259 -4.71 0.78 -10.65
N LEU A 260 -4.18 1.39 -9.59
CA LEU A 260 -4.78 1.49 -8.25
C LEU A 260 -4.89 0.18 -7.46
N GLY A 261 -4.45 -0.96 -8.00
CA GLY A 261 -4.45 -2.24 -7.27
C GLY A 261 -3.39 -3.20 -7.78
N GLY A 262 -2.54 -3.66 -6.86
CA GLY A 262 -1.45 -4.62 -7.10
C GLY A 262 -1.63 -5.94 -6.34
N GLY A 263 -2.26 -5.91 -5.17
CA GLY A 263 -2.61 -7.10 -4.40
C GLY A 263 -3.46 -6.77 -3.17
N VAL A 264 -4.14 -7.78 -2.64
CA VAL A 264 -4.95 -7.65 -1.41
C VAL A 264 -4.77 -8.90 -0.54
N GLU A 265 -4.86 -8.72 0.78
CA GLU A 265 -4.80 -9.83 1.72
C GLU A 265 -5.99 -10.80 1.57
N CYS A 266 -5.74 -12.07 1.90
CA CYS A 266 -6.80 -13.05 2.13
C CYS A 266 -7.19 -13.12 3.61
N GLU A 267 -8.09 -14.04 3.97
CA GLU A 267 -8.51 -14.26 5.36
C GLU A 267 -7.38 -14.73 6.29
N ALA A 268 -6.23 -15.13 5.75
CA ALA A 268 -5.04 -15.42 6.56
C ALA A 268 -4.36 -14.15 7.12
N LEU A 269 -4.67 -12.97 6.57
CA LEU A 269 -4.15 -11.66 7.02
C LEU A 269 -2.61 -11.61 7.14
N ASP A 270 -1.93 -12.28 6.21
CA ASP A 270 -0.48 -12.45 6.23
C ASP A 270 0.12 -12.19 4.84
N GLY A 271 0.00 -10.94 4.38
CA GLY A 271 0.55 -10.50 3.10
C GLY A 271 -0.43 -10.59 1.93
N TYR A 272 -0.06 -9.99 0.81
CA TYR A 272 -0.94 -9.76 -0.33
C TYR A 272 -0.85 -10.91 -1.33
N HIS A 273 -2.01 -11.37 -1.80
CA HIS A 273 -2.07 -12.10 -3.07
C HIS A 273 -2.14 -11.11 -4.21
N LEU A 274 -1.33 -11.36 -5.23
CA LEU A 274 -1.04 -10.38 -6.27
C LEU A 274 -2.00 -10.51 -7.45
N ARG A 275 -2.10 -9.40 -8.18
CA ARG A 275 -2.83 -9.27 -9.43
C ARG A 275 -2.06 -9.87 -10.60
N GLU A 276 -1.64 -11.13 -10.47
CA GLU A 276 -0.61 -11.77 -11.31
C GLU A 276 -0.99 -11.97 -12.79
N ALA A 277 -2.30 -11.93 -13.11
CA ALA A 277 -2.77 -11.97 -14.49
C ALA A 277 -2.52 -10.66 -15.25
N ASP A 278 -2.43 -9.53 -14.55
CA ASP A 278 -2.25 -8.20 -15.16
C ASP A 278 -0.87 -7.58 -14.86
N LEU A 279 -0.19 -8.07 -13.82
CA LEU A 279 1.08 -7.52 -13.33
C LEU A 279 2.09 -8.66 -13.11
N LEU A 280 3.29 -8.50 -13.67
CA LEU A 280 4.43 -9.35 -13.37
C LEU A 280 5.31 -8.63 -12.35
N PHE A 281 5.45 -9.21 -11.15
CA PHE A 281 6.27 -8.64 -10.09
C PHE A 281 7.64 -9.32 -10.01
N GLU A 282 8.65 -8.55 -9.65
CA GLU A 282 10.00 -9.03 -9.31
C GLU A 282 10.52 -8.26 -8.09
N ILE A 283 11.47 -8.86 -7.38
CA ILE A 283 12.23 -8.19 -6.32
C ILE A 283 13.65 -8.01 -6.83
N VAL A 284 14.17 -6.79 -6.82
CA VAL A 284 15.52 -6.47 -7.29
C VAL A 284 16.37 -5.86 -6.18
N ASP A 285 17.67 -6.03 -6.29
CA ASP A 285 18.61 -5.28 -5.50
C ASP A 285 18.53 -3.78 -5.92
N PRO A 286 18.31 -2.86 -4.98
CA PRO A 286 18.05 -1.45 -5.32
C PRO A 286 19.24 -0.72 -5.93
N ASP A 287 20.47 -1.23 -5.71
CA ASP A 287 21.72 -0.60 -6.15
C ASP A 287 22.19 -1.18 -7.49
N SER A 288 22.25 -2.51 -7.59
CA SER A 288 22.72 -3.23 -8.78
C SER A 288 21.63 -3.53 -9.81
N ALA A 289 20.35 -3.36 -9.46
CA ALA A 289 19.19 -3.74 -10.28
C ALA A 289 19.09 -5.24 -10.63
N ALA A 290 19.93 -6.08 -10.01
CA ALA A 290 19.91 -7.52 -10.21
C ALA A 290 18.67 -8.15 -9.56
N PRO A 291 18.04 -9.16 -10.18
CA PRO A 291 16.94 -9.89 -9.56
C PRO A 291 17.42 -10.62 -8.30
N LEU A 292 16.57 -10.64 -7.27
CA LEU A 292 16.80 -11.34 -6.01
C LEU A 292 15.91 -12.57 -5.90
N PRO A 293 16.38 -13.65 -5.23
CA PRO A 293 15.55 -14.83 -5.02
C PRO A 293 14.40 -14.55 -4.04
N ASP A 294 13.32 -15.32 -4.18
CA ASP A 294 12.18 -15.28 -3.26
C ASP A 294 12.66 -15.41 -1.79
N GLY A 295 12.00 -14.70 -0.87
CA GLY A 295 12.42 -14.59 0.53
C GLY A 295 13.42 -13.46 0.83
N SER A 296 14.12 -12.93 -0.18
CA SER A 296 15.09 -11.84 -0.02
C SER A 296 14.43 -10.46 -0.13
N TYR A 297 14.81 -9.54 0.75
CA TYR A 297 14.31 -8.16 0.71
C TYR A 297 15.03 -7.32 -0.34
N GLY A 298 14.25 -6.66 -1.19
CA GLY A 298 14.74 -5.73 -2.20
C GLY A 298 13.70 -4.69 -2.58
N GLU A 299 13.93 -4.00 -3.69
CA GLU A 299 12.93 -3.12 -4.30
C GLU A 299 11.88 -3.93 -5.05
N ILE A 300 10.61 -3.61 -4.82
CA ILE A 300 9.50 -4.16 -5.60
C ILE A 300 9.50 -3.47 -6.97
N VAL A 301 9.61 -4.26 -8.02
CA VAL A 301 9.50 -3.82 -9.42
C VAL A 301 8.36 -4.57 -10.06
N PHE A 302 7.65 -3.93 -10.99
CA PHE A 302 6.58 -4.60 -11.73
C PHE A 302 6.56 -4.23 -13.20
N THR A 303 5.99 -5.12 -14.01
CA THR A 303 5.66 -4.89 -15.41
C THR A 303 4.16 -5.06 -15.61
N THR A 304 3.51 -4.11 -16.31
CA THR A 304 2.10 -4.28 -16.69
C THR A 304 1.97 -5.21 -17.89
N LEU A 305 1.15 -6.25 -17.79
CA LEU A 305 0.98 -7.27 -18.83
C LEU A 305 -0.19 -6.99 -19.76
N THR A 306 -1.18 -6.22 -19.32
CA THR A 306 -2.45 -6.03 -20.04
C THR A 306 -2.81 -4.55 -20.30
N ARG A 307 -2.01 -3.61 -19.77
CA ARG A 307 -2.21 -2.15 -19.87
C ARG A 307 -2.12 -1.68 -21.32
N GLN A 308 -3.10 -0.92 -21.78
CA GLN A 308 -3.17 -0.45 -23.17
C GLN A 308 -2.58 0.94 -23.37
N ALA A 309 -2.96 1.92 -22.54
CA ALA A 309 -2.59 3.31 -22.75
C ALA A 309 -1.10 3.55 -22.56
N MET A 310 -0.59 3.16 -21.39
CA MET A 310 0.77 3.45 -20.96
C MET A 310 1.37 2.22 -20.26
N PRO A 311 1.78 1.18 -21.02
CA PRO A 311 2.50 0.05 -20.45
C PRO A 311 3.73 0.51 -19.68
N LEU A 312 4.01 -0.13 -18.55
CA LEU A 312 5.19 0.14 -17.75
C LEU A 312 6.01 -1.14 -17.66
N ILE A 313 7.22 -1.10 -18.20
CA ILE A 313 8.13 -2.26 -18.24
C ILE A 313 9.20 -2.08 -17.17
N ARG A 314 9.27 -3.05 -16.25
CA ARG A 314 10.13 -3.03 -15.05
C ARG A 314 10.13 -1.69 -14.32
N TYR A 315 8.95 -1.23 -13.94
CA TYR A 315 8.82 0.02 -13.21
C TYR A 315 9.23 -0.13 -11.75
N ARG A 316 10.16 0.74 -11.32
CA ARG A 316 10.68 0.87 -9.96
C ARG A 316 9.66 1.57 -9.06
N THR A 317 9.14 0.85 -8.07
CA THR A 317 8.11 1.40 -7.16
C THR A 317 8.71 2.31 -6.08
N GLY A 318 10.00 2.12 -5.76
CA GLY A 318 10.63 2.66 -4.56
C GLY A 318 10.14 2.01 -3.26
N ASP A 319 9.28 1.00 -3.32
CA ASP A 319 8.78 0.24 -2.18
C ASP A 319 9.70 -0.96 -1.91
N ARG A 320 9.98 -1.27 -0.65
CA ARG A 320 10.83 -2.39 -0.23
C ARG A 320 9.97 -3.54 0.29
N GLY A 321 10.22 -4.74 -0.21
CA GLY A 321 9.49 -5.95 0.18
C GLY A 321 10.18 -7.22 -0.29
N ARG A 322 9.48 -8.34 -0.11
CA ARG A 322 9.91 -9.67 -0.55
C ARG A 322 8.70 -10.56 -0.82
N PHE A 323 8.90 -11.60 -1.63
CA PHE A 323 7.96 -12.71 -1.69
C PHE A 323 8.14 -13.63 -0.49
N LEU A 324 7.03 -14.09 0.07
CA LEU A 324 7.01 -15.15 1.08
C LEU A 324 7.11 -16.50 0.38
N VAL A 325 8.01 -17.37 0.87
CA VAL A 325 8.28 -18.69 0.28
C VAL A 325 7.35 -19.76 0.84
N GLU A 326 6.81 -19.51 2.03
CA GLU A 326 5.89 -20.39 2.72
C GLU A 326 4.50 -20.32 2.09
N ALA A 327 3.89 -21.49 1.91
CA ALA A 327 2.51 -21.59 1.45
C ALA A 327 1.57 -20.77 2.35
N CYS A 328 0.64 -20.06 1.72
CA CYS A 328 -0.34 -19.28 2.47
C CYS A 328 -1.30 -20.20 3.22
N PRO A 329 -1.66 -19.91 4.49
CA PRO A 329 -2.66 -20.66 5.23
C PRO A 329 -4.03 -20.77 4.54
N CYS A 330 -4.35 -19.87 3.61
CA CYS A 330 -5.60 -19.95 2.80
C CYS A 330 -5.56 -21.04 1.71
N GLY A 331 -4.39 -21.66 1.49
CA GLY A 331 -4.22 -22.78 0.56
C GLY A 331 -4.24 -22.40 -0.93
N THR A 332 -4.03 -21.13 -1.27
CA THR A 332 -3.85 -20.70 -2.67
C THR A 332 -2.45 -21.02 -3.18
N ALA A 333 -2.32 -21.26 -4.49
CA ALA A 333 -1.05 -21.42 -5.18
C ALA A 333 -0.48 -20.09 -5.73
N LEU A 334 -1.21 -18.98 -5.60
CA LEU A 334 -0.72 -17.66 -5.99
C LEU A 334 0.47 -17.22 -5.13
N ARG A 335 1.37 -16.43 -5.72
CA ARG A 335 2.47 -15.79 -5.00
C ARG A 335 1.92 -14.86 -3.91
N ARG A 336 2.74 -14.69 -2.88
CA ARG A 336 2.40 -13.86 -1.73
C ARG A 336 3.50 -12.85 -1.47
N LEU A 337 3.16 -11.57 -1.57
CA LEU A 337 4.06 -10.48 -1.23
C LEU A 337 3.88 -10.14 0.25
N GLU A 338 4.97 -10.06 1.00
CA GLU A 338 4.92 -9.59 2.38
C GLU A 338 4.39 -8.15 2.44
N ARG A 339 3.73 -7.80 3.55
CA ARG A 339 3.32 -6.41 3.81
C ARG A 339 4.47 -5.43 3.58
N VAL A 340 4.22 -4.37 2.81
CA VAL A 340 5.28 -3.44 2.41
C VAL A 340 5.75 -2.65 3.63
N ARG A 341 6.97 -2.96 4.09
CA ARG A 341 7.51 -2.43 5.34
C ARG A 341 8.16 -1.07 5.19
N ALA A 342 8.71 -0.70 4.05
CA ALA A 342 9.42 0.58 3.92
C ALA A 342 9.39 1.10 2.50
N ARG A 343 9.66 2.40 2.33
CA ARG A 343 10.05 2.98 1.05
C ARG A 343 11.54 3.27 1.07
N LEU A 344 12.24 3.05 -0.04
CA LEU A 344 13.68 3.30 -0.17
C LEU A 344 14.04 4.77 0.09
N CYS A 345 13.21 5.71 -0.36
CA CYS A 345 13.40 7.14 -0.14
C CYS A 345 13.02 7.63 1.28
N GLY A 346 12.33 6.79 2.07
CA GLY A 346 11.89 7.11 3.44
C GLY A 346 12.80 6.50 4.51
N ARG A 347 14.03 6.16 4.15
CA ARG A 347 15.03 5.53 5.02
C ARG A 347 16.08 6.55 5.44
N ALA A 348 16.26 6.75 6.73
CA ALA A 348 17.29 7.63 7.26
C ALA A 348 18.57 6.86 7.57
N ARG A 349 19.64 7.12 6.82
CA ARG A 349 21.00 6.69 7.19
C ARG A 349 21.59 7.63 8.25
N LEU A 350 22.03 7.06 9.36
CA LEU A 350 22.61 7.78 10.49
C LEU A 350 24.13 7.95 10.35
N HIS A 351 24.69 8.97 11.01
CA HIS A 351 26.11 9.29 11.03
C HIS A 351 27.02 8.15 11.51
N GLY A 352 26.58 7.39 12.53
CA GLY A 352 27.36 6.27 13.08
C GLY A 352 27.14 4.92 12.39
N GLY A 353 26.37 4.90 11.28
CA GLY A 353 25.88 3.66 10.68
C GLY A 353 24.49 3.29 11.18
N GLY A 354 23.84 2.35 10.49
CA GLY A 354 22.44 1.99 10.73
C GLY A 354 21.45 2.80 9.89
N VAL A 355 20.22 2.29 9.82
CA VAL A 355 19.13 2.86 9.03
C VAL A 355 17.83 2.82 9.82
N ILE A 356 17.13 3.94 9.89
CA ILE A 356 15.81 4.04 10.50
C ILE A 356 14.76 4.20 9.40
N ASP A 357 13.72 3.41 9.47
CA ASP A 357 12.58 3.46 8.55
C ASP A 357 11.34 3.99 9.30
N GLN A 358 10.48 4.75 8.60
CA GLN A 358 9.22 5.28 9.16
C GLN A 358 8.36 4.18 9.82
N SER A 359 8.35 2.98 9.25
CA SER A 359 7.54 1.86 9.75
C SER A 359 7.93 1.37 11.13
N VAL A 360 9.20 1.52 11.52
CA VAL A 360 9.66 1.17 12.87
C VAL A 360 9.08 2.16 13.88
N LEU A 361 9.04 3.45 13.52
CA LEU A 361 8.42 4.50 14.34
C LEU A 361 6.91 4.27 14.44
N ASP A 362 6.27 4.00 13.31
CA ASP A 362 4.84 3.74 13.24
C ASP A 362 4.44 2.52 14.09
N GLU A 363 5.17 1.39 13.99
CA GLU A 363 4.86 0.18 14.76
C GLU A 363 4.90 0.44 16.28
N ALA A 364 5.95 1.14 16.75
CA ALA A 364 6.12 1.47 18.16
C ALA A 364 5.09 2.50 18.67
N LEU A 365 4.81 3.55 17.89
CA LEU A 365 3.99 4.68 18.34
C LEU A 365 2.50 4.42 18.20
N PHE A 366 2.05 3.71 17.16
CA PHE A 366 0.62 3.35 17.04
C PHE A 366 0.18 2.26 18.02
N ALA A 367 1.10 1.64 18.76
CA ALA A 367 0.75 0.80 19.90
C ALA A 367 0.22 1.61 21.09
N LEU A 368 0.53 2.92 21.17
CA LEU A 368 0.00 3.81 22.20
C LEU A 368 -1.44 4.18 21.89
N PRO A 369 -2.41 4.05 22.81
CA PRO A 369 -3.85 4.21 22.55
C PRO A 369 -4.28 5.64 22.18
N GLU A 370 -3.46 6.67 22.46
CA GLU A 370 -3.78 8.08 22.21
C GLU A 370 -3.30 8.60 20.84
N VAL A 371 -2.26 7.99 20.26
CA VAL A 371 -1.61 8.36 18.99
C VAL A 371 -2.42 8.04 17.71
N VAL A 372 -2.99 9.04 17.05
CA VAL A 372 -3.76 8.86 15.80
C VAL A 372 -2.94 9.08 14.53
N ASP A 373 -1.82 9.81 14.60
CA ASP A 373 -0.95 10.07 13.46
C ASP A 373 0.49 10.36 13.94
N VAL A 374 1.46 10.11 13.06
CA VAL A 374 2.89 10.26 13.32
C VAL A 374 3.56 10.87 12.10
N ARG A 375 4.37 11.89 12.33
CA ARG A 375 5.29 12.48 11.36
C ARG A 375 6.69 12.46 11.93
N ALA A 376 7.69 12.23 11.09
CA ALA A 376 9.07 12.24 11.53
C ALA A 376 9.97 12.89 10.49
N GLY A 377 11.03 13.53 10.98
CA GLY A 377 12.08 14.10 10.16
C GLY A 377 13.45 13.93 10.80
N LEU A 378 14.46 13.67 9.99
CA LEU A 378 15.85 13.62 10.41
C LEU A 378 16.56 14.92 10.02
N THR A 379 17.11 15.61 11.00
CA THR A 379 18.01 16.74 10.79
C THR A 379 19.43 16.32 11.09
N ARG A 380 20.31 16.48 10.10
CA ARG A 380 21.73 16.19 10.25
C ARG A 380 22.45 17.37 10.91
N ARG A 381 23.23 17.13 11.96
CA ARG A 381 24.13 18.12 12.59
C ARG A 381 25.60 17.69 12.41
N PRO A 382 26.58 18.60 12.55
CA PRO A 382 27.99 18.27 12.36
C PRO A 382 28.48 17.06 13.18
N ASP A 383 28.02 16.93 14.43
CA ASP A 383 28.50 15.91 15.37
C ASP A 383 27.48 14.81 15.71
N HIS A 384 26.22 14.96 15.27
CA HIS A 384 25.14 14.02 15.59
C HIS A 384 23.94 14.18 14.65
N ASP A 385 23.01 13.22 14.70
CA ASP A 385 21.70 13.36 14.05
C ASP A 385 20.62 13.70 15.09
N VAL A 386 19.59 14.45 14.66
CA VAL A 386 18.39 14.71 15.45
C VAL A 386 17.19 14.13 14.71
N LEU A 387 16.55 13.11 15.30
CA LEU A 387 15.27 12.58 14.82
C LEU A 387 14.14 13.33 15.55
N THR A 388 13.49 14.23 14.82
CA THR A 388 12.28 14.91 15.30
C THR A 388 11.08 14.03 15.00
N VAL A 389 10.30 13.68 16.02
CA VAL A 389 9.07 12.90 15.90
C VAL A 389 7.92 13.74 16.43
N GLU A 390 6.99 14.07 15.55
CA GLU A 390 5.74 14.73 15.90
C GLU A 390 4.61 13.70 15.97
N VAL A 391 3.98 13.63 17.14
CA VAL A 391 2.91 12.69 17.47
C VAL A 391 1.60 13.45 17.58
N SER A 392 0.60 13.07 16.80
CA SER A 392 -0.77 13.60 16.94
C SER A 392 -1.55 12.73 17.91
N ALA A 393 -1.98 13.30 19.03
CA ALA A 393 -2.78 12.62 20.05
C ALA A 393 -3.88 13.57 20.62
N PRO A 394 -5.00 13.76 19.90
CA PRO A 394 -6.05 14.69 20.30
C PRO A 394 -6.61 14.39 21.69
N GLY A 395 -6.70 15.42 22.54
CA GLY A 395 -7.27 15.33 23.88
C GLY A 395 -6.38 14.65 24.93
N ALA A 396 -5.14 14.35 24.60
CA ALA A 396 -4.22 13.67 25.49
C ALA A 396 -3.37 14.65 26.33
N ASP A 397 -2.84 14.16 27.44
CA ASP A 397 -2.09 14.97 28.41
C ASP A 397 -0.59 15.09 28.08
N ALA A 398 0.15 15.86 28.89
CA ALA A 398 1.59 16.05 28.73
C ALA A 398 2.41 14.75 28.87
N SER A 399 1.83 13.68 29.42
CA SER A 399 2.53 12.42 29.65
C SER A 399 2.65 11.55 28.38
N VAL A 400 1.89 11.85 27.32
CA VAL A 400 2.05 11.22 25.99
C VAL A 400 3.47 11.35 25.48
N ARG A 401 4.09 12.53 25.64
CA ARG A 401 5.47 12.76 25.23
C ARG A 401 6.43 11.76 25.88
N SER A 402 6.25 11.50 27.17
CA SER A 402 7.09 10.56 27.92
C SER A 402 6.84 9.12 27.48
N ARG A 403 5.58 8.72 27.26
CA ARG A 403 5.25 7.38 26.74
C ARG A 403 5.79 7.15 25.33
N ALA A 404 5.66 8.14 24.45
CA ALA A 404 6.24 8.08 23.10
C ALA A 404 7.77 7.97 23.15
N GLY A 405 8.43 8.69 24.07
CA GLY A 405 9.87 8.54 24.32
C GLY A 405 10.25 7.14 24.74
N ALA A 406 9.59 6.60 25.77
CA ALA A 406 9.84 5.25 26.22
C ALA A 406 9.58 4.19 25.12
N ALA A 407 8.52 4.36 24.33
CA ALA A 407 8.20 3.46 23.22
C ALA A 407 9.29 3.47 22.13
N LEU A 408 9.82 4.64 21.78
CA LEU A 408 10.91 4.77 20.81
C LEU A 408 12.25 4.27 21.36
N GLU A 409 12.54 4.51 22.64
CA GLU A 409 13.76 4.00 23.29
C GLU A 409 13.74 2.48 23.47
N ALA A 410 12.55 1.86 23.48
CA ALA A 410 12.40 0.40 23.51
C ALA A 410 12.67 -0.26 22.14
N VAL A 411 12.69 0.50 21.05
CA VAL A 411 13.02 -0.01 19.71
C VAL A 411 14.53 -0.28 19.65
N PRO A 412 14.99 -1.51 19.41
CA PRO A 412 16.41 -1.86 19.44
C PRO A 412 17.28 -1.01 18.50
N GLU A 413 16.80 -0.73 17.29
CA GLU A 413 17.49 0.06 16.27
C GLU A 413 17.69 1.51 16.72
N LEU A 414 16.68 2.11 17.37
CA LEU A 414 16.76 3.47 17.91
C LEU A 414 17.60 3.51 19.18
N ALA A 415 17.42 2.54 20.08
CA ALA A 415 18.18 2.45 21.32
C ALA A 415 19.68 2.31 21.03
N GLY A 416 20.06 1.49 20.06
CA GLY A 416 21.43 1.38 19.55
C GLY A 416 21.91 2.71 18.96
N ALA A 417 21.12 3.32 18.07
CA ALA A 417 21.48 4.60 17.47
C ALA A 417 21.69 5.75 18.49
N VAL A 418 20.88 5.80 19.53
CA VAL A 418 21.01 6.80 20.61
C VAL A 418 22.28 6.55 21.44
N ARG A 419 22.54 5.30 21.84
CA ARG A 419 23.70 4.94 22.66
C ARG A 419 25.02 5.02 21.90
N ASP A 420 25.05 4.51 20.68
CA ASP A 420 26.29 4.16 19.98
C ASP A 420 26.64 5.19 18.88
N HIS A 421 25.66 5.99 18.42
CA HIS A 421 25.79 6.86 17.25
C HIS A 421 25.35 8.32 17.50
N GLY A 422 25.11 8.67 18.77
CA GLY A 422 24.80 10.04 19.18
C GLY A 422 23.45 10.57 18.70
N LEU A 423 22.55 9.72 18.19
CA LEU A 423 21.22 10.14 17.76
C LEU A 423 20.47 10.81 18.92
N ARG A 424 19.93 12.00 18.68
CA ARG A 424 19.04 12.68 19.63
C ARG A 424 17.60 12.57 19.18
N LEU A 425 16.72 12.17 20.09
CA LEU A 425 15.28 12.14 19.85
C LEU A 425 14.66 13.46 20.31
N ASP A 426 14.01 14.19 19.40
CA ASP A 426 13.17 15.35 19.73
C ASP A 426 11.70 14.99 19.53
N ILE A 427 11.01 14.70 20.62
CA ILE A 427 9.62 14.24 20.59
C ILE A 427 8.69 15.40 20.92
N ARG A 428 7.78 15.65 19.99
CA ARG A 428 6.78 16.73 20.05
C ARG A 428 5.38 16.13 19.99
N VAL A 429 4.48 16.67 20.80
CA VAL A 429 3.05 16.35 20.70
C VAL A 429 2.42 17.47 19.91
N SER A 430 1.77 17.12 18.80
CA SER A 430 1.13 18.09 17.92
C SER A 430 -0.06 18.74 18.61
N THR A 431 -0.13 20.06 18.53
CA THR A 431 -1.28 20.87 18.98
C THR A 431 -2.24 21.17 17.84
N VAL A 432 -1.87 20.81 16.61
CA VAL A 432 -2.67 21.07 15.41
C VAL A 432 -3.81 20.05 15.33
N PRO A 433 -5.04 20.48 15.03
CA PRO A 433 -6.18 19.58 14.90
C PRO A 433 -5.94 18.47 13.87
N TRP A 434 -6.33 17.25 14.23
CA TRP A 434 -6.35 16.12 13.32
C TRP A 434 -7.73 16.00 12.65
N PRO A 435 -7.82 15.62 11.35
CA PRO A 435 -6.72 15.19 10.47
C PRO A 435 -5.97 16.36 9.82
N GLN A 436 -4.63 16.23 9.75
CA GLN A 436 -3.74 17.26 9.20
C GLN A 436 -3.54 17.16 7.67
N GLY A 437 -4.45 16.47 6.97
CA GLY A 437 -4.41 16.27 5.53
C GLY A 437 -5.51 15.33 5.00
N VAL A 438 -5.93 15.59 3.77
CA VAL A 438 -6.91 14.76 3.01
C VAL A 438 -6.26 14.02 1.83
N GLY A 439 -4.94 14.20 1.66
CA GLY A 439 -4.19 13.63 0.56
C GLY A 439 -3.97 12.14 0.70
N THR A 440 -3.83 11.44 -0.42
CA THR A 440 -3.45 10.02 -0.48
C THR A 440 -1.93 9.85 -0.63
N ALA A 441 -1.16 10.85 -0.24
CA ALA A 441 0.29 10.79 -0.29
C ALA A 441 0.78 9.89 0.84
N LYS A 442 1.66 8.93 0.50
CA LYS A 442 2.26 8.01 1.48
C LYS A 442 3.14 8.79 2.47
N ARG A 443 3.06 8.46 3.76
CA ARG A 443 3.93 9.07 4.78
C ARG A 443 5.36 8.57 4.59
N THR A 444 6.33 9.47 4.75
CA THR A 444 7.76 9.15 4.65
C THR A 444 8.56 9.96 5.65
N LEU A 445 9.62 9.37 6.18
CA LEU A 445 10.60 10.08 6.99
C LEU A 445 11.30 11.14 6.12
N VAL A 446 11.16 12.41 6.47
CA VAL A 446 11.75 13.52 5.70
C VAL A 446 13.19 13.76 6.17
N GLN A 447 14.14 13.81 5.25
CA GLN A 447 15.52 14.21 5.57
C GLN A 447 15.72 15.68 5.19
N SER A 448 16.11 16.51 6.16
CA SER A 448 16.48 17.91 5.93
C SER A 448 17.98 18.10 6.17
N LEU A 449 18.64 18.70 5.19
CA LEU A 449 19.98 19.26 5.34
C LEU A 449 19.78 20.73 5.75
N ASP A 450 19.95 21.01 7.05
CA ASP A 450 20.03 22.36 7.61
C ASP A 450 18.86 23.33 7.36
N THR A 451 17.61 22.95 7.68
CA THR A 451 16.59 23.96 8.05
C THR A 451 15.46 23.35 8.89
N PRO A 452 15.07 23.98 10.03
CA PRO A 452 13.97 23.51 10.87
C PRO A 452 12.56 23.77 10.30
N GLU A 453 12.42 24.14 9.02
CA GLU A 453 11.15 24.55 8.39
C GLU A 453 10.46 23.44 7.58
N ALA A 454 10.99 22.20 7.54
CA ALA A 454 10.47 21.14 6.67
C ALA A 454 9.27 20.34 7.24
N LEU A 455 8.65 20.77 8.35
CA LEU A 455 7.57 20.02 9.04
C LEU A 455 6.24 20.79 9.16
N THR A 456 6.05 21.92 8.47
CA THR A 456 4.76 22.66 8.50
C THR A 456 3.76 22.19 7.46
#